data_AF-A0A357VSL6-F1
#
_entry.id   AF-A0A357VSL6-F1
#
_cell.length_a   1.000
_cell.length_b   1.000
_cell.length_c   1.000
_cell.angle_alpha   90.00
_cell.angle_beta   90.00
_cell.angle_gamma   90.00
#
_symmetry.space_group_name_H-M   'P 1'
#
loop_
_entity.id
_entity.type
_entity.pdbx_description
1 polymer ?
#
loop_
_entity_poly.entity_id
_entity_poly.type
_entity_poly.pdbx_seq_one_letter_code
_entity_poly.pdbx_strand_id
1 'polypeptide(L)'
;QVQLYNEGPYDKVITFIQLENFERNIKIPNIHCDLPELSYLGGKNLSTLLNTELAGTEYALTENNRPNLKVIFPQINPFNVGQFIFAYEFQTAVMGSLLEINPYDQPGVELGKKVTYAMMGRKGYEDFNIEVENKLKSKKQVMM
;
A
#
# COMPACT_ATOMS: atom_id res chain seq x y z
N GLN A 1 -0.85 -6.53 11.38
CA GLN A 1 -1.16 -5.08 11.22
C GLN A 1 -2.54 -4.71 11.77
N VAL A 2 -3.56 -5.59 11.70
CA VAL A 2 -4.94 -5.29 12.15
C VAL A 2 -5.02 -4.79 13.61
N GLN A 3 -4.21 -5.31 14.54
CA GLN A 3 -4.11 -4.77 15.91
C GLN A 3 -3.73 -3.27 15.91
N LEU A 4 -2.64 -2.93 15.21
CA LEU A 4 -2.16 -1.55 15.09
C LEU A 4 -3.19 -0.65 14.42
N TYR A 5 -3.94 -1.16 13.45
CA TYR A 5 -4.96 -0.38 12.75
C TYR A 5 -6.17 -0.08 13.64
N ASN A 6 -6.56 -1.02 14.52
CA ASN A 6 -7.70 -0.84 15.41
C ASN A 6 -7.35 -0.02 16.66
N GLU A 7 -6.18 -0.23 17.26
CA GLU A 7 -5.84 0.32 18.58
C GLU A 7 -4.62 1.27 18.56
N GLY A 8 -3.93 1.37 17.44
CA GLY A 8 -2.79 2.28 17.30
C GLY A 8 -3.19 3.74 17.09
N PRO A 9 -2.20 4.59 16.76
CA PRO A 9 -2.43 6.01 16.46
C PRO A 9 -3.51 6.23 15.40
N TYR A 10 -4.25 7.33 15.55
CA TYR A 10 -5.29 7.74 14.61
C TYR A 10 -4.67 8.60 13.49
N ASP A 11 -3.98 7.93 12.58
CA ASP A 11 -3.18 8.56 11.52
C ASP A 11 -3.29 7.81 10.17
N LYS A 12 -4.34 7.00 10.00
CA LYS A 12 -4.55 6.15 8.83
C LYS A 12 -5.97 6.30 8.28
N VAL A 13 -6.06 6.38 6.95
CA VAL A 13 -7.27 6.12 6.18
C VAL A 13 -7.04 4.83 5.40
N ILE A 14 -7.94 3.86 5.53
CA ILE A 14 -7.76 2.51 4.98
C ILE A 14 -8.62 2.33 3.73
N THR A 15 -8.00 2.00 2.60
CA THR A 15 -8.73 1.65 1.37
C THR A 15 -8.65 0.15 1.13
N PHE A 16 -9.80 -0.52 1.14
CA PHE A 16 -9.93 -1.92 0.75
C PHE A 16 -10.12 -2.05 -0.75
N ILE A 17 -9.57 -3.13 -1.32
CA ILE A 17 -9.87 -3.57 -2.69
C ILE A 17 -10.56 -4.92 -2.57
N GLN A 18 -11.84 -4.98 -2.93
CA GLN A 18 -12.63 -6.20 -2.91
C GLN A 18 -12.78 -6.74 -4.33
N LEU A 19 -12.60 -8.05 -4.53
CA LEU A 19 -12.89 -8.72 -5.79
C LEU A 19 -14.22 -9.47 -5.69
N GLU A 20 -15.12 -9.27 -6.65
CA GLU A 20 -16.40 -10.00 -6.67
C GLU A 20 -16.22 -11.39 -7.31
N ASN A 21 -15.64 -11.44 -8.51
CA ASN A 21 -15.48 -12.67 -9.26
C ASN A 21 -14.00 -13.07 -9.33
N PHE A 22 -13.69 -14.18 -8.67
CA PHE A 22 -12.37 -14.82 -8.70
C PHE A 22 -12.28 -15.75 -9.91
N GLU A 23 -11.16 -15.73 -10.62
CA GLU A 23 -10.92 -16.59 -11.79
C GLU A 23 -11.02 -18.08 -11.43
N ARG A 24 -10.51 -18.46 -10.25
CA ARG A 24 -10.57 -19.83 -9.73
C ARG A 24 -11.56 -19.92 -8.59
N ASN A 25 -12.53 -20.80 -8.74
CA ASN A 25 -13.47 -21.10 -7.67
C ASN A 25 -12.97 -22.32 -6.86
N ILE A 26 -12.20 -22.05 -5.81
CA ILE A 26 -11.65 -23.09 -4.93
C ILE A 26 -12.66 -23.36 -3.81
N LYS A 27 -13.10 -24.61 -3.68
CA LYS A 27 -13.90 -25.06 -2.54
C LYS A 27 -13.00 -25.52 -1.40
N ILE A 28 -13.37 -25.15 -0.18
CA ILE A 28 -12.72 -25.67 1.02
C ILE A 28 -13.16 -27.14 1.18
N PRO A 29 -12.21 -28.09 1.17
CA PRO A 29 -12.53 -29.51 1.32
C PRO A 29 -13.24 -29.80 2.65
N ASN A 30 -14.23 -30.69 2.62
CA ASN A 30 -14.93 -31.11 3.82
C ASN A 30 -14.21 -32.28 4.50
N ILE A 31 -13.03 -32.03 5.07
CA ILE A 31 -12.16 -33.07 5.66
C ILE A 31 -12.34 -33.18 7.18
N HIS A 32 -12.71 -32.09 7.85
CA HIS A 32 -12.82 -32.00 9.31
C HIS A 32 -14.27 -31.75 9.75
N CYS A 33 -15.19 -32.58 9.28
CA CYS A 33 -16.62 -32.47 9.59
C CYS A 33 -16.95 -32.85 11.05
N ASP A 34 -16.05 -33.56 11.71
CA ASP A 34 -16.07 -33.96 13.11
C ASP A 34 -15.62 -32.85 14.07
N LEU A 35 -14.91 -31.82 13.59
CA LEU A 35 -14.46 -30.68 14.38
C LEU A 35 -15.46 -29.51 14.25
N PRO A 36 -16.25 -29.19 15.29
CA PRO A 36 -17.25 -28.14 15.23
C PRO A 36 -16.66 -26.78 14.81
N GLU A 37 -15.43 -26.47 15.22
CA GLU A 37 -14.72 -25.22 14.94
C GLU A 37 -14.31 -25.07 13.46
N LEU A 38 -14.29 -26.16 12.68
CA LEU A 38 -13.87 -26.14 11.27
C LEU A 38 -14.98 -26.59 10.31
N SER A 39 -15.95 -27.34 10.80
CA SER A 39 -17.04 -27.91 9.99
C SER A 39 -17.83 -26.86 9.21
N TYR A 40 -17.99 -25.63 9.74
CA TYR A 40 -18.71 -24.54 9.07
C TYR A 40 -18.02 -23.99 7.82
N LEU A 41 -16.73 -24.30 7.62
CA LEU A 41 -15.96 -23.90 6.44
C LEU A 41 -16.10 -24.91 5.29
N GLY A 42 -16.33 -26.19 5.63
CA GLY A 42 -16.42 -27.28 4.67
C GLY A 42 -17.44 -27.02 3.57
N GLY A 43 -17.04 -27.19 2.31
CA GLY A 43 -17.91 -27.03 1.14
C GLY A 43 -18.18 -25.59 0.69
N LYS A 44 -17.75 -24.57 1.46
CA LYS A 44 -17.82 -23.16 1.05
C LYS A 44 -16.72 -22.83 0.04
N ASN A 45 -16.92 -21.76 -0.73
CA ASN A 45 -15.86 -21.23 -1.60
C ASN A 45 -14.88 -20.41 -0.76
N LEU A 46 -13.59 -20.54 -1.06
CA LEU A 46 -12.54 -19.75 -0.42
C LEU A 46 -12.74 -18.23 -0.65
N SER A 47 -13.24 -17.85 -1.82
CA SER A 47 -13.63 -16.46 -2.12
C SER A 47 -14.69 -15.91 -1.17
N THR A 48 -15.65 -16.74 -0.77
CA THR A 48 -16.68 -16.37 0.21
C THR A 48 -16.05 -16.12 1.57
N LEU A 49 -15.12 -16.97 2.01
CA LEU A 49 -14.38 -16.74 3.26
C LEU A 49 -13.60 -15.43 3.21
N LEU A 50 -12.83 -15.20 2.15
CA LEU A 50 -12.03 -13.98 1.98
C LEU A 50 -12.88 -12.70 2.01
N ASN A 51 -14.00 -12.67 1.27
CA ASN A 51 -14.90 -11.51 1.27
C ASN A 51 -15.62 -11.33 2.61
N THR A 52 -15.87 -12.42 3.35
CA THR A 52 -16.43 -12.36 4.72
C THR A 52 -15.41 -11.79 5.70
N GLU A 53 -14.14 -12.19 5.61
CA GLU A 53 -13.06 -11.63 6.45
C GLU A 53 -12.81 -10.15 6.15
N LEU A 54 -12.90 -9.73 4.88
CA LEU A 54 -12.85 -8.31 4.50
C LEU A 54 -13.99 -7.54 5.17
N ALA A 55 -15.23 -8.02 5.07
CA ALA A 55 -16.39 -7.39 5.70
C ALA A 55 -16.26 -7.34 7.23
N GLY A 56 -15.77 -8.40 7.87
CA GLY A 56 -15.52 -8.42 9.32
C GLY A 56 -14.44 -7.41 9.74
N THR A 57 -13.37 -7.28 8.95
CA THR A 57 -12.30 -6.31 9.22
C THR A 57 -12.78 -4.87 9.02
N GLU A 58 -13.53 -4.61 7.96
CA GLU A 58 -14.16 -3.31 7.69
C GLU A 58 -15.12 -2.91 8.83
N TYR A 59 -15.96 -3.86 9.27
CA TYR A 59 -16.86 -3.65 10.40
C TYR A 59 -16.08 -3.27 11.66
N ALA A 60 -15.08 -4.07 12.04
CA ALA A 60 -14.29 -3.80 13.24
C ALA A 60 -13.58 -2.44 13.21
N LEU A 61 -13.04 -2.03 12.05
CA LEU A 61 -12.43 -0.71 11.88
C LEU A 61 -13.47 0.42 12.00
N THR A 62 -14.63 0.24 11.40
CA THR A 62 -15.73 1.22 11.46
C THR A 62 -16.23 1.40 12.89
N GLU A 63 -16.41 0.32 13.64
CA GLU A 63 -16.80 0.37 15.07
C GLU A 63 -15.75 1.10 15.91
N ASN A 64 -14.46 0.96 15.56
CA ASN A 64 -13.36 1.68 16.20
C ASN A 64 -13.16 3.10 15.61
N ASN A 65 -14.14 3.63 14.88
CA ASN A 65 -14.14 4.95 14.23
C ASN A 65 -12.95 5.18 13.27
N ARG A 66 -12.36 4.10 12.75
CA ARG A 66 -11.22 4.17 11.82
C ARG A 66 -11.73 4.42 10.40
N PRO A 67 -11.32 5.53 9.75
CA PRO A 67 -11.87 5.92 8.47
C PRO A 67 -11.41 4.92 7.40
N ASN A 68 -12.38 4.37 6.69
CA ASN A 68 -12.11 3.38 5.67
C ASN A 68 -13.07 3.55 4.48
N LEU A 69 -12.63 3.05 3.33
CA LEU A 69 -13.40 3.03 2.09
C LEU A 69 -13.08 1.76 1.31
N LYS A 70 -13.92 1.45 0.34
CA LYS A 70 -13.80 0.23 -0.46
C LYS A 70 -13.93 0.51 -1.94
N VAL A 71 -12.98 -0.02 -2.71
CA VAL A 71 -13.05 -0.12 -4.17
C VAL A 71 -13.47 -1.54 -4.51
N ILE A 72 -14.61 -1.70 -5.19
CA ILE A 72 -15.14 -2.99 -5.58
C ILE A 72 -14.74 -3.25 -7.03
N PHE A 73 -14.03 -4.35 -7.23
CA PHE A 73 -13.48 -4.79 -8.50
C PHE A 73 -14.32 -5.98 -9.01
N PRO A 74 -15.04 -5.86 -10.15
CA PRO A 74 -15.94 -6.91 -10.58
C PRO A 74 -15.21 -8.22 -10.90
N GLN A 75 -14.07 -8.14 -11.58
CA GLN A 75 -13.21 -9.27 -11.94
C GLN A 75 -11.83 -8.75 -12.35
N ILE A 76 -10.80 -9.59 -12.29
CA ILE A 76 -9.46 -9.21 -12.77
C ILE A 76 -9.39 -9.40 -14.28
N ASN A 77 -9.46 -8.31 -15.03
CA ASN A 77 -9.25 -8.29 -16.48
C ASN A 77 -8.64 -6.95 -16.93
N PRO A 78 -8.10 -6.85 -18.16
CA PRO A 78 -7.45 -5.63 -18.64
C PRO A 78 -8.35 -4.39 -18.60
N PHE A 79 -9.66 -4.55 -18.86
CA PHE A 79 -10.62 -3.46 -18.87
C PHE A 79 -10.79 -2.83 -17.47
N ASN A 80 -11.10 -3.65 -16.47
CA ASN A 80 -11.28 -3.19 -15.09
C ASN A 80 -9.97 -2.64 -14.51
N VAL A 81 -8.83 -3.25 -14.86
CA VAL A 81 -7.51 -2.76 -14.42
C VAL A 81 -7.22 -1.39 -15.02
N GLY A 82 -7.52 -1.19 -16.31
CA GLY A 82 -7.41 0.12 -16.95
C GLY A 82 -8.28 1.19 -16.28
N GLN A 83 -9.52 0.85 -15.93
CA GLN A 83 -10.41 1.76 -15.20
C GLN A 83 -9.83 2.16 -13.84
N PHE A 84 -9.30 1.20 -13.07
CA PHE A 84 -8.71 1.47 -11.77
C PHE A 84 -7.44 2.31 -11.83
N ILE A 85 -6.54 2.00 -12.77
CA ILE A 85 -5.32 2.80 -12.98
C ILE A 85 -5.72 4.25 -13.30
N PHE A 86 -6.59 4.46 -14.28
CA PHE A 86 -7.00 5.80 -14.68
C PHE A 86 -7.72 6.55 -13.55
N ALA A 87 -8.58 5.86 -12.78
CA ALA A 87 -9.27 6.47 -11.64
C ALA A 87 -8.27 6.99 -10.58
N TYR A 88 -7.22 6.22 -10.27
CA TYR A 88 -6.19 6.63 -9.32
C TYR A 88 -5.24 7.70 -9.88
N GLU A 89 -4.91 7.66 -11.16
CA GLU A 89 -4.17 8.74 -11.83
C GLU A 89 -4.95 10.07 -11.77
N PHE A 90 -6.23 10.02 -12.12
CA PHE A 90 -7.12 11.17 -12.04
C PHE A 90 -7.27 11.69 -10.60
N GLN A 91 -7.51 10.80 -9.65
CA GLN A 91 -7.60 11.15 -8.23
C GLN A 91 -6.31 11.82 -7.74
N THR A 92 -5.15 11.34 -8.17
CA THR A 92 -3.85 11.93 -7.81
C THR A 92 -3.71 13.36 -8.35
N ALA A 93 -4.09 13.58 -9.61
CA ALA A 93 -4.06 14.91 -10.22
C ALA A 93 -5.02 15.90 -9.51
N VAL A 94 -6.23 15.45 -9.20
CA VAL A 94 -7.21 16.23 -8.43
C VAL A 94 -6.68 16.53 -7.03
N MET A 95 -6.11 15.54 -6.34
CA MET A 95 -5.54 15.72 -5.01
C MET A 95 -4.38 16.70 -4.99
N GLY A 96 -3.50 16.67 -6.01
CA GLY A 96 -2.43 17.66 -6.14
C GLY A 96 -2.98 19.08 -6.24
N SER A 97 -4.06 19.28 -7.00
CA SER A 97 -4.74 20.56 -7.10
C SER A 97 -5.37 20.99 -5.77
N LEU A 98 -6.02 20.07 -5.05
CA LEU A 98 -6.63 20.34 -3.74
C LEU A 98 -5.59 20.67 -2.65
N LEU A 99 -4.40 20.10 -2.75
CA LEU A 99 -3.28 20.35 -1.84
C LEU A 99 -2.42 21.55 -2.26
N GLU A 100 -2.75 22.23 -3.36
CA GLU A 100 -1.98 23.35 -3.92
C GLU A 100 -0.50 22.98 -4.23
N ILE A 101 -0.27 21.75 -4.69
CA ILE A 101 1.06 21.25 -5.11
C ILE A 101 1.06 20.87 -6.59
N ASN A 102 2.25 20.71 -7.16
CA ASN A 102 2.40 20.11 -8.48
C ASN A 102 2.39 18.57 -8.37
N PRO A 103 1.37 17.86 -8.87
CA PRO A 103 1.34 16.40 -8.80
C PRO A 103 2.24 15.73 -9.86
N TYR A 104 2.89 16.51 -10.73
CA TYR A 104 3.64 16.00 -11.88
C TYR A 104 5.17 16.16 -11.77
N ASP A 105 5.69 16.61 -10.63
CA ASP A 105 7.12 16.72 -10.39
C ASP A 105 7.61 15.88 -9.19
N GLN A 106 8.93 15.76 -9.08
CA GLN A 106 9.60 14.96 -8.06
C GLN A 106 10.99 15.51 -7.68
N PRO A 107 11.14 16.80 -7.34
CA PRO A 107 12.45 17.41 -7.12
C PRO A 107 13.27 16.73 -6.00
N GLY A 108 12.60 16.13 -5.02
CA GLY A 108 13.24 15.46 -3.88
C GLY A 108 14.14 14.27 -4.24
N VAL A 109 13.98 13.65 -5.43
CA VAL A 109 14.79 12.48 -5.82
C VAL A 109 16.16 12.86 -6.37
N GLU A 110 16.34 14.11 -6.81
CA GLU A 110 17.54 14.54 -7.52
C GLU A 110 18.77 14.59 -6.61
N LEU A 111 18.60 14.98 -5.35
CA LEU A 111 19.72 15.01 -4.40
C LEU A 111 20.32 13.62 -4.23
N GLY A 112 19.49 12.58 -4.07
CA GLY A 112 19.95 11.20 -3.94
C GLY A 112 20.78 10.77 -5.16
N LYS A 113 20.31 11.06 -6.37
CA LYS A 113 21.03 10.77 -7.61
C LYS A 113 22.38 11.50 -7.69
N LYS A 114 22.40 12.80 -7.37
CA LYS A 114 23.63 13.61 -7.39
C LYS A 114 24.67 13.10 -6.40
N VAL A 115 24.24 12.73 -5.19
CA VAL A 115 25.12 12.13 -4.18
C VAL A 115 25.69 10.81 -4.70
N THR A 116 24.86 9.93 -5.26
CA THR A 116 25.35 8.67 -5.85
C THR A 116 26.33 8.91 -7.00
N TYR A 117 26.05 9.84 -7.90
CA TYR A 117 26.96 10.17 -9.01
C TYR A 117 28.32 10.65 -8.53
N ALA A 118 28.32 11.55 -7.55
CA ALA A 118 29.55 12.07 -6.94
C ALA A 118 30.37 10.95 -6.28
N MET A 119 29.73 10.13 -5.43
CA MET A 119 30.40 9.04 -4.71
C MET A 119 30.92 7.94 -5.64
N MET A 120 30.28 7.74 -6.79
CA MET A 120 30.72 6.78 -7.81
C MET A 120 31.75 7.37 -8.79
N GLY A 121 32.22 8.60 -8.58
CA GLY A 121 33.26 9.24 -9.38
C GLY A 121 32.80 9.64 -10.79
N ARG A 122 31.52 9.96 -10.98
CA ARG A 122 31.01 10.44 -12.28
C ARG A 122 31.65 11.79 -12.62
N LYS A 123 32.21 11.90 -13.83
CA LYS A 123 32.78 13.17 -14.33
C LYS A 123 31.77 14.32 -14.25
N GLY A 124 32.21 15.48 -13.76
CA GLY A 124 31.40 16.68 -13.57
C GLY A 124 30.73 16.77 -12.18
N TYR A 125 31.05 15.87 -11.26
CA TYR A 125 30.55 15.84 -9.88
C TYR A 125 31.67 15.82 -8.83
N GLU A 126 32.91 16.13 -9.23
CA GLU A 126 34.11 16.06 -8.40
C GLU A 126 34.01 16.99 -7.18
N ASP A 127 33.64 18.26 -7.40
CA ASP A 127 33.46 19.24 -6.32
C ASP A 127 32.35 18.83 -5.35
N PHE A 128 31.26 18.28 -5.90
CA PHE A 128 30.14 17.78 -5.10
C PHE A 128 30.55 16.54 -4.28
N ASN A 129 31.44 15.69 -4.80
CA ASN A 129 31.97 14.55 -4.04
C ASN A 129 32.78 15.01 -2.83
N ILE A 130 33.63 16.03 -3.00
CA ILE A 130 34.40 16.62 -1.89
C ILE A 130 33.46 17.17 -0.82
N GLU A 131 32.40 17.89 -1.22
CA GLU A 131 31.39 18.41 -0.30
C GLU A 131 30.68 17.30 0.48
N VAL A 132 30.25 16.24 -0.22
CA VAL A 132 29.57 15.08 0.37
C VAL A 132 30.49 14.36 1.36
N GLU A 133 31.74 14.09 1.01
CA GLU A 133 32.71 13.44 1.89
C GLU A 133 32.96 14.24 3.17
N ASN A 134 33.07 15.57 3.06
CA ASN A 134 33.29 16.44 4.21
C ASN A 134 32.09 16.43 5.17
N LYS A 135 30.86 16.48 4.66
CA LYS A 135 29.64 16.38 5.48
C LYS A 135 29.47 15.00 6.14
N LEU A 136 29.92 13.93 5.49
CA LEU A 136 29.87 12.58 6.07
C LEU A 136 30.92 12.40 7.18
N LYS A 137 32.11 12.99 7.02
CA LYS A 137 33.16 12.99 8.05
C LYS A 137 32.76 13.78 9.29
N SER A 138 32.13 14.95 9.13
CA SER A 138 31.67 15.76 10.27
C SER A 138 30.54 15.09 11.08
N LYS A 139 29.63 14.36 10.41
CA LYS A 139 28.59 13.57 11.11
C LYS A 139 29.15 12.46 12.00
N LYS A 140 30.25 11.82 11.60
CA LYS A 140 30.92 10.79 12.42
C LYS A 140 31.59 11.37 13.66
N GLN A 141 32.00 12.64 13.64
CA GLN A 141 32.63 13.33 14.77
C GLN A 141 31.63 13.79 15.85
N VAL A 142 30.35 13.95 15.53
CA VAL A 142 29.31 14.41 16.48
C VAL A 142 28.61 13.23 17.18
N MET A 143 28.75 12.01 16.65
CA MET A 143 28.18 10.78 17.24
C MET A 143 29.19 9.97 18.09
N MET A 144 30.38 10.51 18.34
CA MET A 144 31.40 10.01 19.28
C MET A 144 31.48 10.93 20.49
#